data_AF-A0A8C5F683-F1
#
_entry.id   AF-A0A8C5F683-F1
#
_cell.length_a   1.000
_cell.length_b   1.000
_cell.length_c   1.000
_cell.angle_alpha   90.00
_cell.angle_beta   90.00
_cell.angle_gamma   90.00
#
_symmetry.space_group_name_H-M   'P 1'
#
loop_
_entity.id
_entity.type
_entity.pdbx_description
1 polymer ?
#
loop_
_entity_poly.entity_id
_entity_poly.type
_entity_poly.pdbx_seq_one_letter_code
_entity_poly.pdbx_strand_id
1 'polypeptide(L)'
;MPTVVVMDVSLSMTRPVSLESSEEFQRKNLAVHGLTMLFEHMAANYRLEFTSLVAFSSLWELLVPFTRDYNTLQVVLVTDGSLGIGKGSLRHSLQTLKQRADDKKFPLPFPFPTKMFIMCVANSEELQTTDAMDNLEELLRLSGGDGQIFTMEGQLCLKSVQAMFGRLIDQAYSPFHAVLHCGNLSSDVQVFPRPEPVVVDDEVDPMPRVVNTDLEIVGFIEVGDISSPPVTSRHLVLPIAVIKEAEDVSTGAAEEPEEEVSASQMAGKSPNFCVLLHGSLKVEGMVALVQLGPDWYGMLYSQADSKKKSNLMMSLFEPGPEPLPWLGKVAHLGPISEAAENPYGEDDSKSPFPVQPSIKRSYAQNVTVWIKASGLQTDVQKILRNARKLPEKTQTFYKELNRLRKAALAFGFRELLKGLGDLLERECTLLPDSAHPDAAFQLSHAAKQLRLASAGDSQYAAFDQNIAPMHTDFSS
;
A
#
# COMPACT_ATOMS: atom_id res chain seq x y z
N MET A 1 3.03 3.88 -12.17
CA MET A 1 1.72 4.00 -12.84
C MET A 1 1.98 3.70 -14.31
N PRO A 2 1.18 2.85 -14.97
CA PRO A 2 1.35 2.58 -16.40
C PRO A 2 0.93 3.78 -17.25
N THR A 3 1.38 3.83 -18.50
CA THR A 3 1.11 4.91 -19.45
C THR A 3 0.00 4.49 -20.44
N VAL A 4 -1.05 5.32 -20.56
CA VAL A 4 -2.05 5.18 -21.62
C VAL A 4 -1.92 6.34 -22.59
N VAL A 5 -1.90 5.97 -23.85
CA VAL A 5 -1.70 6.84 -24.98
C VAL A 5 -3.01 6.96 -25.73
N VAL A 6 -3.37 8.15 -26.21
CA VAL A 6 -4.63 8.35 -26.94
C VAL A 6 -4.44 9.17 -28.23
N MET A 7 -4.00 8.57 -29.34
CA MET A 7 -3.76 9.29 -30.60
C MET A 7 -5.04 9.87 -31.22
N ASP A 8 -5.04 11.16 -31.56
CA ASP A 8 -6.02 11.70 -32.51
C ASP A 8 -5.65 11.29 -33.94
N VAL A 9 -6.54 10.55 -34.59
CA VAL A 9 -6.43 10.14 -36.01
C VAL A 9 -7.56 10.73 -36.85
N SER A 10 -8.18 11.81 -36.39
CA SER A 10 -9.22 12.53 -37.12
C SER A 10 -8.67 13.27 -38.35
N LEU A 11 -9.58 13.74 -39.20
CA LEU A 11 -9.23 14.38 -40.47
C LEU A 11 -8.43 15.69 -40.27
N SER A 12 -8.59 16.40 -39.15
CA SER A 12 -7.84 17.63 -38.88
C SER A 12 -6.34 17.38 -38.74
N MET A 13 -5.96 16.18 -38.27
CA MET A 13 -4.57 15.73 -38.14
C MET A 13 -3.88 15.50 -39.48
N THR A 14 -4.61 15.50 -40.60
CA THR A 14 -4.03 15.43 -41.96
C THR A 14 -3.70 16.80 -42.55
N ARG A 15 -3.97 17.90 -41.82
CA ARG A 15 -3.60 19.25 -42.26
C ARG A 15 -2.09 19.39 -42.42
N PRO A 16 -1.62 20.16 -43.43
CA PRO A 16 -0.20 20.43 -43.60
C PRO A 16 0.34 21.27 -42.44
N VAL A 17 1.60 21.03 -42.08
CA VAL A 17 2.32 21.70 -40.99
C VAL A 17 2.73 23.12 -41.35
N SER A 18 3.12 23.34 -42.61
CA SER A 18 3.42 24.64 -43.18
C SER A 18 2.84 24.71 -44.60
N LEU A 19 2.22 25.84 -44.93
CA LEU A 19 1.72 26.12 -46.28
C LEU A 19 2.84 26.63 -47.22
N GLU A 20 3.99 27.02 -46.66
CA GLU A 20 5.06 27.72 -47.38
C GLU A 20 6.38 26.91 -47.49
N SER A 21 6.51 25.78 -46.78
CA SER A 21 7.73 24.95 -46.80
C SER A 21 7.62 23.77 -47.78
N SER A 22 8.76 23.36 -48.35
CA SER A 22 8.88 22.17 -49.20
C SER A 22 8.79 20.82 -48.47
N GLU A 23 8.60 20.81 -47.14
CA GLU A 23 8.43 19.58 -46.37
C GLU A 23 6.96 19.14 -46.33
N GLU A 24 6.63 17.96 -46.88
CA GLU A 24 5.28 17.39 -46.93
C GLU A 24 4.83 16.75 -45.59
N PHE A 25 5.08 17.40 -44.45
CA PHE A 25 4.62 16.86 -43.16
C PHE A 25 3.17 17.27 -42.88
N GLN A 26 2.34 16.29 -42.50
CA GLN A 26 1.04 16.51 -41.88
C GLN A 26 1.18 16.52 -40.35
N ARG A 27 0.21 17.08 -39.62
CA ARG A 27 0.23 17.11 -38.15
C ARG A 27 0.37 15.72 -37.53
N LYS A 28 -0.29 14.70 -38.11
CA LYS A 28 -0.13 13.30 -37.70
C LYS A 28 1.32 12.81 -37.81
N ASN A 29 2.08 13.27 -38.80
CA ASN A 29 3.48 12.86 -38.96
C ASN A 29 4.33 13.43 -37.83
N LEU A 30 4.12 14.71 -37.50
CA LEU A 30 4.77 15.33 -36.36
C LEU A 30 4.41 14.65 -35.04
N ALA A 31 3.13 14.35 -34.83
CA ALA A 31 2.67 13.56 -33.69
C ALA A 31 3.49 12.26 -33.57
N VAL A 32 3.46 11.43 -34.62
CA VAL A 32 4.20 10.15 -34.67
C VAL A 32 5.68 10.34 -34.32
N HIS A 33 6.36 11.36 -34.85
CA HIS A 33 7.77 11.60 -34.55
C HIS A 33 8.03 11.92 -33.07
N GLY A 34 7.22 12.76 -32.45
CA GLY A 34 7.35 13.08 -31.01
C GLY A 34 7.20 11.84 -30.12
N LEU A 35 6.44 10.87 -30.60
CA LEU A 35 6.08 9.67 -29.87
C LEU A 35 7.07 8.55 -30.06
N THR A 36 7.61 8.44 -31.26
CA THR A 36 8.82 7.67 -31.52
C THR A 36 9.92 8.12 -30.57
N MET A 37 10.16 9.43 -30.42
CA MET A 37 11.14 9.96 -29.46
C MET A 37 10.83 9.53 -28.02
N LEU A 38 9.57 9.63 -27.58
CA LEU A 38 9.17 9.18 -26.24
C LEU A 38 9.44 7.68 -26.05
N PHE A 39 9.09 6.85 -27.01
CA PHE A 39 9.21 5.41 -26.90
C PHE A 39 10.64 4.91 -27.02
N GLU A 40 11.46 5.56 -27.83
CA GLU A 40 12.91 5.34 -27.83
C GLU A 40 13.50 5.66 -26.44
N HIS A 41 13.09 6.78 -25.83
CA HIS A 41 13.49 7.11 -24.46
C HIS A 41 13.01 6.06 -23.44
N MET A 42 11.74 5.63 -23.50
CA MET A 42 11.21 4.62 -22.59
C MET A 42 11.88 3.25 -22.79
N ALA A 43 12.17 2.86 -24.02
CA ALA A 43 12.90 1.63 -24.34
C ALA A 43 14.35 1.68 -23.86
N ALA A 44 14.98 2.87 -23.80
CA ALA A 44 16.33 3.02 -23.29
C ALA A 44 16.35 3.09 -21.75
N ASN A 45 15.52 3.95 -21.16
CA ASN A 45 15.66 4.47 -19.79
C ASN A 45 14.52 4.06 -18.84
N TYR A 46 13.37 3.63 -19.37
CA TYR A 46 12.14 3.35 -18.62
C TYR A 46 11.51 1.99 -18.99
N ARG A 47 12.36 0.99 -19.25
CA ARG A 47 12.03 -0.32 -19.86
C ARG A 47 10.93 -1.13 -19.19
N LEU A 48 10.69 -0.89 -17.90
CA LEU A 48 9.75 -1.66 -17.10
C LEU A 48 8.34 -1.08 -17.08
N GLU A 49 8.19 0.13 -17.61
CA GLU A 49 6.91 0.82 -17.73
C GLU A 49 6.00 0.10 -18.71
N PHE A 50 4.74 -0.09 -18.33
CA PHE A 50 3.73 -0.65 -19.22
C PHE A 50 3.07 0.48 -19.97
N THR A 51 3.04 0.39 -21.29
CA THR A 51 2.40 1.38 -22.14
C THR A 51 1.35 0.72 -23.02
N SER A 52 0.18 1.35 -23.19
CA SER A 52 -0.87 0.92 -24.13
C SER A 52 -1.22 2.07 -25.06
N LEU A 53 -1.68 1.75 -26.29
CA LEU A 53 -2.05 2.70 -27.34
C LEU A 53 -3.52 2.58 -27.72
N VAL A 54 -4.22 3.70 -27.62
CA VAL A 54 -5.58 3.90 -28.13
C VAL A 54 -5.52 4.95 -29.24
N ALA A 55 -6.22 4.73 -30.35
CA ALA A 55 -6.45 5.76 -31.36
C ALA A 55 -7.93 6.15 -31.37
N PHE A 56 -8.22 7.42 -31.65
CA PHE A 56 -9.59 7.91 -31.69
C PHE A 56 -9.86 8.89 -32.85
N SER A 57 -11.10 8.86 -33.32
CA SER A 57 -11.70 9.79 -34.27
C SER A 57 -13.21 9.86 -33.94
N SER A 58 -14.10 9.42 -34.83
CA SER A 58 -15.53 9.23 -34.51
C SER A 58 -15.80 8.03 -33.59
N LEU A 59 -14.92 7.03 -33.65
CA LEU A 59 -14.84 5.87 -32.75
C LEU A 59 -13.44 5.81 -32.15
N TRP A 60 -13.26 4.99 -31.12
CA TRP A 60 -11.95 4.70 -30.55
C TRP A 60 -11.63 3.21 -30.70
N GLU A 61 -10.35 2.89 -30.84
CA GLU A 61 -9.84 1.53 -30.95
C GLU A 61 -8.58 1.37 -30.09
N LEU A 62 -8.52 0.29 -29.30
CA LEU A 62 -7.30 -0.12 -28.61
C LEU A 62 -6.40 -0.83 -29.61
N LEU A 63 -5.40 -0.12 -30.12
CA LEU A 63 -4.46 -0.67 -31.11
C LEU A 63 -3.42 -1.59 -30.46
N VAL A 64 -2.92 -1.21 -29.28
CA VAL A 64 -1.92 -2.00 -28.56
C VAL A 64 -2.30 -2.08 -27.08
N PRO A 65 -2.56 -3.28 -26.53
CA PRO A 65 -2.78 -3.46 -25.10
C PRO A 65 -1.49 -3.16 -24.31
N PHE A 66 -1.58 -3.08 -22.97
CA PHE A 66 -0.40 -2.82 -22.15
C PHE A 66 0.75 -3.79 -22.43
N THR A 67 1.88 -3.23 -22.84
CA THR A 67 3.09 -3.98 -23.17
C THR A 67 4.33 -3.21 -22.71
N ARG A 68 5.45 -3.93 -22.59
CA ARG A 68 6.81 -3.38 -22.43
C ARG A 68 7.60 -3.44 -23.74
N ASP A 69 6.98 -4.00 -24.79
CA ASP A 69 7.59 -4.06 -26.11
C ASP A 69 7.32 -2.77 -26.87
N TYR A 70 8.23 -1.81 -26.70
CA TYR A 70 8.15 -0.51 -27.35
C TYR A 70 8.32 -0.58 -28.87
N ASN A 71 8.83 -1.68 -29.43
CA ASN A 71 8.86 -1.86 -30.89
C ASN A 71 7.44 -2.01 -31.47
N THR A 72 6.47 -2.38 -30.64
CA THR A 72 5.06 -2.55 -31.02
C THR A 72 4.19 -1.34 -30.69
N LEU A 73 4.70 -0.38 -29.91
CA LEU A 73 3.95 0.77 -29.42
C LEU A 73 4.18 1.98 -30.33
N GLN A 74 3.09 2.61 -30.81
CA GLN A 74 3.11 3.94 -31.45
C GLN A 74 1.92 4.81 -30.97
N VAL A 75 2.01 5.61 -29.87
CA VAL A 75 1.61 7.06 -29.73
C VAL A 75 1.43 7.57 -28.25
N VAL A 76 0.92 8.77 -27.86
CA VAL A 76 0.43 9.37 -26.55
C VAL A 76 -0.86 10.17 -26.86
N LEU A 77 -1.59 10.80 -25.91
CA LEU A 77 -2.64 11.75 -26.30
C LEU A 77 -2.07 12.93 -27.07
N VAL A 78 -2.15 12.84 -28.40
CA VAL A 78 -1.65 13.84 -29.33
C VAL A 78 -2.77 14.22 -30.25
N THR A 79 -3.20 15.48 -30.12
CA THR A 79 -4.27 16.08 -30.91
C THR A 79 -3.80 17.43 -31.41
N ASP A 80 -4.43 17.95 -32.45
CA ASP A 80 -4.24 19.32 -32.91
C ASP A 80 -5.23 20.30 -32.27
N GLY A 81 -6.04 19.84 -31.32
CA GLY A 81 -7.04 20.65 -30.60
C GLY A 81 -8.31 20.91 -31.41
N SER A 82 -8.43 20.42 -32.64
CA SER A 82 -9.60 20.64 -33.50
C SER A 82 -10.71 19.62 -33.22
N LEU A 83 -11.36 19.77 -32.07
CA LEU A 83 -12.29 18.78 -31.50
C LEU A 83 -13.72 18.82 -32.09
N GLY A 84 -13.88 19.48 -33.24
CA GLY A 84 -15.12 19.57 -34.01
C GLY A 84 -16.28 20.32 -33.34
N ILE A 85 -17.45 20.30 -34.00
CA ILE A 85 -18.71 20.88 -33.51
C ILE A 85 -19.84 19.84 -33.56
N GLY A 86 -20.73 19.85 -32.57
CA GLY A 86 -21.93 18.99 -32.53
C GLY A 86 -21.82 17.76 -31.63
N LYS A 87 -22.69 16.77 -31.86
CA LYS A 87 -22.78 15.53 -31.06
C LYS A 87 -21.48 14.72 -31.22
N GLY A 88 -20.71 14.58 -30.13
CA GLY A 88 -19.40 13.92 -30.11
C GLY A 88 -18.21 14.86 -29.94
N SER A 89 -18.40 16.18 -30.13
CA SER A 89 -17.34 17.17 -29.85
C SER A 89 -17.05 17.29 -28.35
N LEU A 90 -15.82 17.68 -28.00
CA LEU A 90 -15.46 17.96 -26.61
C LEU A 90 -16.33 19.09 -26.05
N ARG A 91 -16.50 20.18 -26.80
CA ARG A 91 -17.30 21.34 -26.39
C ARG A 91 -18.74 20.95 -26.03
N HIS A 92 -19.41 20.15 -26.86
CA HIS A 92 -20.76 19.67 -26.54
C HIS A 92 -20.77 18.74 -25.33
N SER A 93 -19.73 17.91 -25.18
CA SER A 93 -19.60 17.01 -24.03
C SER A 93 -19.42 17.76 -22.72
N LEU A 94 -18.63 18.83 -22.72
CA LEU A 94 -18.43 19.72 -21.58
C LEU A 94 -19.72 20.49 -21.22
N GLN A 95 -20.44 21.00 -22.22
CA GLN A 95 -21.71 21.71 -22.01
C GLN A 95 -22.82 20.82 -21.43
N THR A 96 -22.80 19.52 -21.72
CA THR A 96 -23.84 18.56 -21.28
C THR A 96 -23.51 17.84 -19.97
N LEU A 97 -22.42 18.20 -19.28
CA LEU A 97 -21.93 17.50 -18.09
C LEU A 97 -22.99 17.25 -17.02
N LYS A 98 -23.78 18.28 -16.70
CA LYS A 98 -24.82 18.26 -15.65
C LYS A 98 -26.11 17.54 -16.07
N GLN A 99 -26.26 17.21 -17.35
CA GLN A 99 -27.48 16.64 -17.92
C GLN A 99 -27.36 15.13 -18.15
N ARG A 100 -26.18 14.54 -17.90
CA ARG A 100 -25.92 13.12 -18.10
C ARG A 100 -26.50 12.31 -16.94
N ALA A 101 -27.21 11.24 -17.26
CA ALA A 101 -27.69 10.25 -16.30
C ALA A 101 -26.52 9.41 -15.75
N ASP A 102 -26.74 8.71 -14.64
CA ASP A 102 -25.71 7.94 -13.93
C ASP A 102 -25.05 6.84 -14.78
N ASP A 103 -25.75 6.32 -15.80
CA ASP A 103 -25.28 5.32 -16.75
C ASP A 103 -24.38 5.90 -17.86
N LYS A 104 -24.32 7.23 -17.99
CA LYS A 104 -23.52 7.96 -19.00
C LYS A 104 -22.67 9.06 -18.39
N LYS A 105 -22.15 8.83 -17.18
CA LYS A 105 -21.26 9.79 -16.50
C LYS A 105 -20.10 10.20 -17.40
N PHE A 106 -19.70 11.45 -17.25
CA PHE A 106 -18.48 11.93 -17.89
C PHE A 106 -17.29 11.12 -17.35
N PRO A 107 -16.34 10.69 -18.19
CA PRO A 107 -15.23 9.82 -17.75
C PRO A 107 -14.28 10.46 -16.74
N LEU A 108 -14.32 11.78 -16.59
CA LEU A 108 -13.51 12.53 -15.64
C LEU A 108 -14.35 12.97 -14.41
N PRO A 109 -13.75 12.99 -13.20
CA PRO A 109 -12.36 12.59 -12.90
C PRO A 109 -12.16 11.08 -13.05
N PHE A 110 -10.92 10.68 -13.34
CA PHE A 110 -10.59 9.25 -13.43
C PHE A 110 -10.78 8.57 -12.06
N PRO A 111 -11.25 7.31 -12.03
CA PRO A 111 -11.42 6.57 -10.77
C PRO A 111 -10.09 6.06 -10.19
N PHE A 112 -8.96 6.42 -10.80
CA PHE A 112 -7.60 6.03 -10.40
C PHE A 112 -6.68 7.26 -10.44
N PRO A 113 -5.61 7.31 -9.60
CA PRO A 113 -4.62 8.38 -9.65
C PRO A 113 -4.04 8.52 -11.06
N THR A 114 -4.14 9.72 -11.65
CA THR A 114 -3.77 9.96 -13.04
C THR A 114 -3.16 11.34 -13.18
N LYS A 115 -2.11 11.44 -14.00
CA LYS A 115 -1.61 12.71 -14.53
C LYS A 115 -2.01 12.80 -16.00
N MET A 116 -2.71 13.87 -16.39
CA MET A 116 -3.18 14.06 -17.76
C MET A 116 -2.26 15.02 -18.51
N PHE A 117 -1.45 14.48 -19.43
CA PHE A 117 -0.62 15.28 -20.33
C PHE A 117 -1.28 15.40 -21.71
N ILE A 118 -1.50 16.63 -22.17
CA ILE A 118 -2.14 16.92 -23.46
C ILE A 118 -1.10 17.53 -24.38
N MET A 119 -0.70 16.79 -25.43
CA MET A 119 0.30 17.26 -26.39
C MET A 119 -0.41 17.87 -27.61
N CYS A 120 -0.35 19.19 -27.75
CA CYS A 120 -1.02 19.89 -28.84
C CYS A 120 -0.08 20.11 -30.03
N VAL A 121 -0.38 19.50 -31.18
CA VAL A 121 0.31 19.76 -32.47
C VAL A 121 -0.30 21.02 -33.11
N ALA A 122 -0.30 22.10 -32.34
CA ALA A 122 -0.80 23.42 -32.69
C ALA A 122 -0.05 24.46 -31.84
N ASN A 123 0.09 25.67 -32.35
CA ASN A 123 0.63 26.78 -31.57
C ASN A 123 -0.46 27.39 -30.67
N SER A 124 -0.06 28.16 -29.67
CA SER A 124 -1.01 28.76 -28.71
C SER A 124 -2.02 29.71 -29.39
N GLU A 125 -1.59 30.45 -30.42
CA GLU A 125 -2.46 31.37 -31.16
C GLU A 125 -3.60 30.64 -31.91
N GLU A 126 -3.29 29.51 -32.55
CA GLU A 126 -4.29 28.66 -33.23
C GLU A 126 -5.31 28.08 -32.22
N LEU A 127 -4.84 27.65 -31.05
CA LEU A 127 -5.71 27.09 -30.02
C LEU A 127 -6.61 28.16 -29.39
N GLN A 128 -6.11 29.37 -29.20
CA GLN A 128 -6.88 30.49 -28.67
C GLN A 128 -7.95 30.99 -29.66
N THR A 129 -7.61 31.06 -30.95
CA THR A 129 -8.57 31.51 -31.99
C THR A 129 -9.77 30.55 -32.15
N THR A 130 -9.62 29.29 -31.76
CA THR A 130 -10.64 28.25 -31.93
C THR A 130 -11.37 27.87 -30.63
N ASP A 131 -11.16 28.59 -29.52
CA ASP A 131 -11.68 28.24 -28.18
C ASP A 131 -11.22 26.84 -27.71
N ALA A 132 -10.24 26.24 -28.40
CA ALA A 132 -9.75 24.90 -28.12
C ALA A 132 -8.95 24.88 -26.81
N MET A 133 -8.18 25.93 -26.53
CA MET A 133 -7.40 26.05 -25.30
C MET A 133 -8.30 25.96 -24.05
N ASP A 134 -9.36 26.77 -23.99
CA ASP A 134 -10.29 26.81 -22.87
C ASP A 134 -10.97 25.44 -22.62
N ASN A 135 -11.31 24.72 -23.70
CA ASN A 135 -11.89 23.39 -23.60
C ASN A 135 -10.88 22.34 -23.06
N LEU A 136 -9.60 22.45 -23.44
CA LEU A 136 -8.54 21.56 -22.95
C LEU A 136 -8.18 21.87 -21.49
N GLU A 137 -8.16 23.14 -21.10
CA GLU A 137 -7.96 23.57 -19.71
C GLU A 137 -9.09 23.08 -18.81
N GLU A 138 -10.35 23.17 -19.26
CA GLU A 138 -11.49 22.63 -18.53
C GLU A 138 -11.41 21.10 -18.40
N LEU A 139 -10.92 20.40 -19.43
CA LEU A 139 -10.71 18.96 -19.37
C LEU A 139 -9.66 18.58 -18.30
N LEU A 140 -8.54 19.31 -18.24
CA LEU A 140 -7.50 19.13 -17.22
C LEU A 140 -8.03 19.47 -15.82
N ARG A 141 -8.87 20.51 -15.69
CA ARG A 141 -9.51 20.85 -14.41
C ARG A 141 -10.45 19.73 -13.94
N LEU A 142 -11.22 19.13 -14.85
CA LEU A 142 -12.11 18.01 -14.55
C LEU A 142 -11.36 16.71 -14.21
N SER A 143 -10.13 16.52 -14.70
CA SER A 143 -9.31 15.36 -14.32
C SER A 143 -8.73 15.46 -12.91
N GLY A 144 -8.92 16.58 -12.21
CA GLY A 144 -8.38 16.85 -10.88
C GLY A 144 -7.24 17.87 -10.87
N GLY A 145 -6.85 18.42 -12.02
CA GLY A 145 -5.78 19.42 -12.15
C GLY A 145 -4.37 18.84 -12.24
N ASP A 146 -4.18 17.54 -11.94
CA ASP A 146 -2.89 16.87 -12.07
C ASP A 146 -2.56 16.59 -13.54
N GLY A 147 -1.60 17.34 -14.09
CA GLY A 147 -1.17 17.22 -15.48
C GLY A 147 -0.73 18.55 -16.08
N GLN A 148 -0.53 18.56 -17.40
CA GLN A 148 -0.08 19.76 -18.11
C GLN A 148 -0.48 19.73 -19.59
N ILE A 149 -0.83 20.89 -20.13
CA ILE A 149 -1.02 21.11 -21.57
C ILE A 149 0.31 21.58 -22.14
N PHE A 150 0.77 20.91 -23.20
CA PHE A 150 1.95 21.28 -23.95
C PHE A 150 1.56 21.82 -25.31
N THR A 151 1.97 23.05 -25.61
CA THR A 151 1.77 23.68 -26.92
C THR A 151 3.09 23.84 -27.65
N MET A 152 3.02 23.97 -28.97
CA MET A 152 4.18 24.23 -29.81
C MET A 152 4.67 25.67 -29.65
N GLU A 153 5.96 25.83 -29.35
CA GLU A 153 6.61 27.14 -29.29
C GLU A 153 7.17 27.50 -30.67
N GLY A 154 6.68 28.61 -31.24
CA GLY A 154 7.11 29.09 -32.55
C GLY A 154 6.48 28.35 -33.74
N GLN A 155 7.25 28.14 -34.80
CA GLN A 155 6.77 27.46 -36.01
C GLN A 155 6.51 25.97 -35.76
N LEU A 156 5.45 25.46 -36.39
CA LEU A 156 5.15 24.03 -36.41
C LEU A 156 6.22 23.32 -37.25
N CYS A 157 7.11 22.58 -36.60
CA CYS A 157 8.15 21.80 -37.26
C CYS A 157 8.60 20.64 -36.36
N LEU A 158 9.44 19.74 -36.89
CA LEU A 158 9.95 18.58 -36.17
C LEU A 158 10.71 18.98 -34.89
N LYS A 159 11.56 20.02 -34.98
CA LYS A 159 12.37 20.51 -33.85
C LYS A 159 11.49 20.96 -32.67
N SER A 160 10.42 21.70 -32.97
CA SER A 160 9.50 22.19 -31.94
C SER A 160 8.73 21.05 -31.27
N VAL A 161 8.34 20.00 -32.02
CA VAL A 161 7.71 18.81 -31.43
C VAL A 161 8.70 18.03 -30.56
N GLN A 162 9.93 17.83 -31.03
CA GLN A 162 10.96 17.16 -30.24
C GLN A 162 11.23 17.90 -28.92
N ALA A 163 11.31 19.23 -28.95
CA ALA A 163 11.43 20.03 -27.74
C ALA A 163 10.21 19.88 -26.81
N MET A 164 8.99 19.86 -27.37
CA MET A 164 7.76 19.65 -26.62
C MET A 164 7.74 18.28 -25.90
N PHE A 165 8.09 17.20 -26.60
CA PHE A 165 8.18 15.85 -26.03
C PHE A 165 9.37 15.68 -25.09
N GLY A 166 10.48 16.39 -25.31
CA GLY A 166 11.59 16.46 -24.37
C GLY A 166 11.15 16.98 -23.01
N ARG A 167 10.35 18.06 -22.97
CA ARG A 167 9.79 18.57 -21.71
C ARG A 167 8.87 17.55 -21.00
N LEU A 168 8.06 16.81 -21.75
CA LEU A 168 7.24 15.72 -21.19
C LEU A 168 8.13 14.62 -20.58
N ILE A 169 9.20 14.23 -21.28
CA ILE A 169 10.15 13.22 -20.83
C ILE A 169 10.80 13.67 -19.51
N ASP A 170 11.30 14.89 -19.45
CA ASP A 170 11.97 15.44 -18.26
C ASP A 170 11.01 15.50 -17.05
N GLN A 171 9.74 15.85 -17.30
CA GLN A 171 8.74 15.99 -16.25
C GLN A 171 8.19 14.65 -15.74
N ALA A 172 7.88 13.70 -16.62
CA ALA A 172 7.11 12.50 -16.28
C ALA A 172 7.89 11.19 -16.37
N TYR A 173 8.97 11.16 -17.15
CA TYR A 173 9.71 9.92 -17.49
C TYR A 173 11.21 9.99 -17.15
N SER A 174 11.57 10.87 -16.21
CA SER A 174 12.89 10.87 -15.60
C SER A 174 13.03 9.70 -14.63
N PRO A 175 14.03 8.82 -14.79
CA PRO A 175 14.31 7.78 -13.80
C PRO A 175 14.68 8.39 -12.45
N PHE A 176 14.31 7.69 -11.38
CA PHE A 176 14.75 8.04 -10.03
C PHE A 176 16.01 7.24 -9.71
N HIS A 177 17.13 7.94 -9.65
CA HIS A 177 18.42 7.40 -9.25
C HIS A 177 18.67 7.70 -7.77
N ALA A 178 19.22 6.72 -7.08
CA ALA A 178 19.54 6.77 -5.66
C ALA A 178 20.82 5.97 -5.39
N VAL A 179 21.40 6.15 -4.22
CA VAL A 179 22.51 5.34 -3.72
C VAL A 179 22.00 4.53 -2.55
N LEU A 180 22.11 3.20 -2.66
CA LEU A 180 21.74 2.28 -1.59
C LEU A 180 22.95 2.02 -0.70
N HIS A 181 22.81 2.30 0.59
CA HIS A 181 23.86 2.16 1.60
C HIS A 181 23.52 1.12 2.65
N CYS A 182 24.53 0.36 3.08
CA CYS A 182 24.50 -0.46 4.30
C CYS A 182 25.86 -0.31 4.98
N GLY A 183 25.99 0.70 5.83
CA GLY A 183 27.29 1.15 6.34
C GLY A 183 28.23 1.51 5.18
N ASN A 184 29.37 0.82 5.07
CA ASN A 184 30.37 1.08 4.04
C ASN A 184 30.07 0.39 2.69
N LEU A 185 29.04 -0.46 2.61
CA LEU A 185 28.61 -1.07 1.36
C LEU A 185 27.67 -0.12 0.63
N SER A 186 27.95 0.16 -0.65
CA SER A 186 27.12 1.04 -1.46
C SER A 186 26.94 0.54 -2.88
N SER A 187 25.80 0.86 -3.50
CA SER A 187 25.60 0.71 -4.94
C SER A 187 24.67 1.80 -5.45
N ASP A 188 24.96 2.32 -6.64
CA ASP A 188 24.03 3.14 -7.40
C ASP A 188 22.86 2.28 -7.87
N VAL A 189 21.65 2.80 -7.69
CA VAL A 189 20.40 2.10 -7.98
C VAL A 189 19.37 2.99 -8.66
N GLN A 190 18.54 2.35 -9.48
CA GLN A 190 17.31 2.90 -10.01
C GLN A 190 16.13 2.36 -9.20
N VAL A 191 15.29 3.25 -8.70
CA VAL A 191 14.02 2.89 -8.04
C VAL A 191 12.89 3.05 -9.06
N PHE A 192 12.19 1.94 -9.37
CA PHE A 192 11.16 1.91 -10.41
C PHE A 192 9.83 1.31 -9.92
N PRO A 193 8.68 1.96 -10.15
CA PRO A 193 8.51 3.28 -10.75
C PRO A 193 9.08 4.37 -9.83
N ARG A 194 9.27 5.59 -10.32
CA ARG A 194 9.63 6.74 -9.46
C ARG A 194 8.62 6.86 -8.30
N PRO A 195 9.08 6.95 -7.03
CA PRO A 195 8.20 7.24 -5.90
C PRO A 195 7.49 8.60 -6.10
N GLU A 196 6.18 8.61 -5.93
CA GLU A 196 5.41 9.86 -5.90
C GLU A 196 5.56 10.52 -4.52
N PRO A 197 5.59 11.87 -4.44
CA PRO A 197 5.61 12.56 -3.17
C PRO A 197 4.35 12.24 -2.34
N VAL A 198 4.54 12.02 -1.04
CA VAL A 198 3.44 11.71 -0.11
C VAL A 198 3.09 12.95 0.69
N VAL A 199 1.80 13.30 0.71
CA VAL A 199 1.26 14.41 1.49
C VAL A 199 0.52 13.85 2.70
N VAL A 200 0.81 14.35 3.89
CA VAL A 200 0.16 13.94 5.14
C VAL A 200 -0.89 15.00 5.50
N ASP A 201 -2.17 14.60 5.46
CA ASP A 201 -3.32 15.52 5.59
C ASP A 201 -3.43 16.22 6.97
N ASP A 202 -2.74 15.72 7.99
CA ASP A 202 -2.84 16.22 9.38
C ASP A 202 -2.00 17.49 9.65
N GLU A 203 -1.23 17.99 8.66
CA GLU A 203 -0.40 19.19 8.81
C GLU A 203 -1.14 20.46 8.37
N VAL A 204 -1.00 21.56 9.13
CA VAL A 204 -1.66 22.87 8.85
C VAL A 204 -1.20 23.50 7.53
N ASP A 205 -0.01 23.11 7.06
CA ASP A 205 0.55 23.45 5.75
C ASP A 205 1.24 22.17 5.18
N PRO A 206 0.49 21.33 4.46
CA PRO A 206 0.96 19.99 4.12
C PRO A 206 2.11 20.05 3.10
N MET A 207 3.33 19.74 3.54
CA MET A 207 4.50 19.70 2.67
C MET A 207 4.66 18.29 2.08
N PRO A 208 4.76 18.14 0.74
CA PRO A 208 5.00 16.85 0.12
C PRO A 208 6.36 16.28 0.55
N ARG A 209 6.33 15.08 1.14
CA ARG A 209 7.53 14.33 1.51
C ARG A 209 8.02 13.53 0.31
N VAL A 210 9.31 13.69 0.00
CA VAL A 210 9.99 12.98 -1.10
C VAL A 210 11.01 12.01 -0.52
N VAL A 211 11.15 10.85 -1.15
CA VAL A 211 12.13 9.84 -0.76
C VAL A 211 13.54 10.39 -0.98
N ASN A 212 14.42 10.24 0.01
CA ASN A 212 15.84 10.59 -0.08
C ASN A 212 16.54 9.85 -1.22
N THR A 213 17.54 10.50 -1.81
CA THR A 213 18.44 9.86 -2.79
C THR A 213 19.43 8.94 -2.13
N ASP A 214 19.79 9.19 -0.87
CA ASP A 214 20.65 8.31 -0.08
C ASP A 214 19.77 7.39 0.76
N LEU A 215 19.67 6.13 0.32
CA LEU A 215 18.83 5.10 0.92
C LEU A 215 19.67 4.32 1.94
N GLU A 216 19.57 4.67 3.21
CA GLU A 216 20.35 4.05 4.27
C GLU A 216 19.62 2.87 4.90
N ILE A 217 20.23 1.69 4.84
CA ILE A 217 19.76 0.50 5.57
C ILE A 217 20.14 0.65 7.04
N VAL A 218 19.13 0.62 7.91
CA VAL A 218 19.27 0.84 9.36
C VAL A 218 19.13 -0.44 10.19
N GLY A 219 18.75 -1.56 9.58
CA GLY A 219 18.63 -2.84 10.27
C GLY A 219 17.98 -3.93 9.43
N PHE A 220 17.90 -5.14 9.99
CA PHE A 220 17.29 -6.30 9.37
C PHE A 220 16.26 -6.92 10.31
N ILE A 221 15.16 -7.41 9.74
CA ILE A 221 14.06 -8.04 10.48
C ILE A 221 13.64 -9.30 9.73
N GLU A 222 13.28 -10.36 10.45
CA GLU A 222 12.74 -11.57 9.82
C GLU A 222 11.42 -11.28 9.08
N VAL A 223 11.19 -12.00 7.98
CA VAL A 223 9.91 -11.92 7.24
C VAL A 223 8.73 -12.34 8.15
N GLY A 224 8.94 -13.23 9.12
CA GLY A 224 7.94 -13.60 10.11
C GLY A 224 7.51 -12.44 11.01
N ASP A 225 8.47 -11.63 11.46
CA ASP A 225 8.27 -10.50 12.37
C ASP A 225 7.69 -9.27 11.67
N ILE A 226 8.17 -8.95 10.47
CA ILE A 226 7.61 -7.86 9.66
C ILE A 226 6.17 -8.18 9.23
N SER A 227 5.85 -9.47 9.06
CA SER A 227 4.56 -9.99 8.62
C SER A 227 4.16 -9.50 7.22
N SER A 228 3.02 -8.85 7.08
CA SER A 228 2.52 -8.27 5.83
C SER A 228 2.10 -6.83 6.07
N PRO A 229 3.07 -5.90 6.20
CA PRO A 229 2.79 -4.53 6.58
C PRO A 229 1.97 -3.80 5.50
N PRO A 230 1.07 -2.87 5.89
CA PRO A 230 0.50 -1.92 4.96
C PRO A 230 1.62 -1.02 4.40
N VAL A 231 1.59 -0.80 3.09
CA VAL A 231 2.62 -0.03 2.38
C VAL A 231 1.94 0.92 1.41
N THR A 232 2.48 2.12 1.25
CA THR A 232 1.93 3.15 0.36
C THR A 232 2.17 2.78 -1.10
N SER A 233 3.36 2.29 -1.41
CA SER A 233 3.76 1.89 -2.77
C SER A 233 4.91 0.87 -2.76
N ARG A 234 5.13 0.22 -3.90
CA ARG A 234 6.18 -0.78 -4.11
C ARG A 234 7.00 -0.46 -5.35
N HIS A 235 8.30 -0.65 -5.25
CA HIS A 235 9.28 -0.26 -6.25
C HIS A 235 10.32 -1.36 -6.42
N LEU A 236 10.74 -1.64 -7.65
CA LEU A 236 11.93 -2.42 -7.95
C LEU A 236 13.16 -1.57 -7.68
N VAL A 237 14.20 -2.20 -7.12
CA VAL A 237 15.51 -1.58 -6.91
C VAL A 237 16.51 -2.31 -7.79
N LEU A 238 17.03 -1.61 -8.79
CA LEU A 238 17.85 -2.17 -9.85
C LEU A 238 19.25 -1.55 -9.81
N PRO A 239 20.33 -2.33 -9.88
CA PRO A 239 21.67 -1.75 -9.93
C PRO A 239 21.88 -0.98 -11.25
N ILE A 240 22.52 0.18 -11.16
CA ILE A 240 22.94 0.97 -12.32
C ILE A 240 24.42 0.68 -12.57
N ALA A 241 24.77 0.39 -13.81
CA ALA A 241 26.17 0.31 -14.23
C ALA A 241 26.70 1.74 -14.41
N VAL A 242 27.30 2.31 -13.37
CA VAL A 242 28.01 3.58 -13.49
C VAL A 242 29.39 3.29 -14.07
N ILE A 243 29.55 3.52 -15.38
CA ILE A 243 30.89 3.67 -15.94
C ILE A 243 31.39 5.02 -15.42
N LYS A 244 32.25 4.99 -14.40
CA LYS A 244 33.04 6.18 -14.07
C LYS A 244 33.92 6.45 -15.27
N GLU A 245 33.67 7.54 -15.98
CA GLU A 245 34.65 8.11 -16.91
C GLU A 245 35.90 8.41 -16.05
N ALA A 246 36.88 7.51 -16.12
CA ALA A 246 38.18 7.76 -15.51
C ALA A 246 38.82 8.87 -16.33
N GLU A 247 39.09 10.01 -15.69
CA GLU A 247 39.91 11.07 -16.28
C GLU A 247 41.24 10.48 -16.75
N ASP A 248 41.46 10.55 -18.06
CA ASP A 248 42.69 10.18 -18.75
C ASP A 248 43.88 10.97 -18.17
N VAL A 249 44.61 10.37 -17.24
CA VAL A 249 46.03 10.71 -17.06
C VAL A 249 46.81 9.88 -18.06
N SER A 250 46.96 10.46 -19.25
CA SER A 250 47.85 9.99 -20.31
C SER A 250 49.27 9.67 -19.79
N THR A 251 49.66 8.40 -19.90
CA THR A 251 51.06 8.02 -20.16
C THR A 251 51.06 6.91 -21.20
N GLY A 252 51.54 7.25 -22.40
CA GLY A 252 51.45 6.40 -23.57
C GLY A 252 52.22 5.09 -23.46
N ALA A 253 51.57 4.02 -23.89
CA ALA A 253 52.17 2.89 -24.57
C ALA A 253 51.11 2.32 -25.52
N ALA A 254 51.51 2.04 -26.76
CA ALA A 254 50.63 1.51 -27.78
C ALA A 254 50.26 0.06 -27.45
N GLU A 255 48.97 -0.22 -27.28
CA GLU A 255 48.43 -1.59 -27.26
C GLU A 255 47.28 -1.70 -28.28
N GLU A 256 47.18 -2.90 -28.83
CA GLU A 256 46.41 -3.36 -30.00
C GLU A 256 44.87 -3.25 -29.80
N PRO A 257 44.05 -3.34 -30.88
CA PRO A 257 42.61 -3.12 -30.77
C PRO A 257 41.94 -4.35 -30.12
N GLU A 258 41.72 -4.29 -28.80
CA GLU A 258 40.85 -5.23 -28.11
C GLU A 258 39.39 -5.01 -28.55
N GLU A 259 38.68 -6.10 -28.87
CA GLU A 259 37.27 -6.11 -29.24
C GLU A 259 36.42 -5.36 -28.20
N GLU A 260 35.59 -4.40 -28.63
CA GLU A 260 34.68 -3.65 -27.78
C GLU A 260 33.69 -4.57 -27.05
N VAL A 261 34.06 -5.03 -25.85
CA VAL A 261 33.17 -5.74 -24.93
C VAL A 261 32.10 -4.75 -24.48
N SER A 262 30.85 -4.94 -24.91
CA SER A 262 29.74 -4.05 -24.56
C SER A 262 29.69 -3.71 -23.07
N ALA A 263 29.44 -2.44 -22.73
CA ALA A 263 29.38 -1.90 -21.36
C ALA A 263 28.60 -2.78 -20.35
N SER A 264 27.52 -3.44 -20.82
CA SER A 264 26.69 -4.34 -20.01
C SER A 264 27.39 -5.64 -19.60
N GLN A 265 28.31 -6.16 -20.43
CA GLN A 265 29.09 -7.36 -20.12
C GLN A 265 30.22 -7.08 -19.14
N MET A 266 30.80 -5.86 -19.15
CA MET A 266 31.79 -5.45 -18.15
C MET A 266 31.14 -5.24 -16.77
N ALA A 267 30.00 -4.53 -16.73
CA ALA A 267 29.25 -4.31 -15.49
C ALA A 267 28.69 -5.62 -14.88
N GLY A 268 28.38 -6.62 -15.71
CA GLY A 268 27.92 -7.93 -15.24
C GLY A 268 28.99 -8.77 -14.53
N LYS A 269 30.28 -8.42 -14.67
CA LYS A 269 31.40 -9.12 -14.02
C LYS A 269 31.85 -8.45 -12.71
N SER A 270 31.54 -7.18 -12.51
CA SER A 270 31.85 -6.47 -11.26
C SER A 270 30.90 -6.89 -10.14
N PRO A 271 31.41 -7.18 -8.92
CA PRO A 271 30.55 -7.41 -7.76
C PRO A 271 29.64 -6.22 -7.50
N ASN A 272 28.36 -6.48 -7.23
CA ASN A 272 27.37 -5.44 -6.97
C ASN A 272 26.63 -5.71 -5.66
N PHE A 273 26.53 -4.69 -4.80
CA PHE A 273 25.91 -4.82 -3.48
C PHE A 273 24.43 -5.22 -3.57
N CYS A 274 23.67 -4.74 -4.55
CA CYS A 274 22.26 -5.11 -4.71
C CYS A 274 22.08 -6.61 -4.99
N VAL A 275 23.01 -7.23 -5.73
CA VAL A 275 22.99 -8.67 -6.01
C VAL A 275 23.25 -9.46 -4.74
N LEU A 276 24.25 -9.05 -3.96
CA LEU A 276 24.57 -9.64 -2.66
C LEU A 276 23.37 -9.52 -1.70
N LEU A 277 22.88 -8.30 -1.48
CA LEU A 277 21.77 -8.00 -0.58
C LEU A 277 20.52 -8.80 -0.95
N HIS A 278 20.11 -8.79 -2.22
CA HIS A 278 18.96 -9.57 -2.68
C HIS A 278 19.13 -11.08 -2.41
N GLY A 279 20.32 -11.62 -2.70
CA GLY A 279 20.62 -13.03 -2.46
C GLY A 279 20.50 -13.40 -0.98
N SER A 280 21.12 -12.59 -0.11
CA SER A 280 21.08 -12.77 1.34
C SER A 280 19.66 -12.66 1.90
N LEU A 281 18.91 -11.60 1.57
CA LEU A 281 17.53 -11.42 2.06
C LEU A 281 16.62 -12.58 1.67
N LYS A 282 16.81 -13.14 0.47
CA LYS A 282 16.04 -14.30 0.00
C LYS A 282 16.39 -15.58 0.74
N VAL A 283 17.67 -15.86 0.94
CA VAL A 283 18.14 -17.09 1.58
C VAL A 283 17.80 -17.10 3.06
N GLU A 284 18.05 -15.97 3.73
CA GLU A 284 17.81 -15.83 5.17
C GLU A 284 16.34 -15.56 5.52
N GLY A 285 15.48 -15.30 4.53
CA GLY A 285 14.07 -14.97 4.80
C GLY A 285 13.92 -13.69 5.63
N MET A 286 14.71 -12.67 5.30
CA MET A 286 14.74 -11.39 6.01
C MET A 286 14.33 -10.22 5.10
N VAL A 287 14.02 -9.09 5.72
CA VAL A 287 13.86 -7.78 5.10
C VAL A 287 14.88 -6.81 5.70
N ALA A 288 15.33 -5.83 4.92
CA ALA A 288 16.17 -4.75 5.41
C ALA A 288 15.34 -3.47 5.60
N LEU A 289 15.34 -2.88 6.78
CA LEU A 289 14.72 -1.58 7.03
C LEU A 289 15.57 -0.48 6.40
N VAL A 290 14.91 0.41 5.65
CA VAL A 290 15.56 1.52 4.95
C VAL A 290 14.96 2.85 5.40
N GLN A 291 15.81 3.84 5.66
CA GLN A 291 15.40 5.20 5.94
C GLN A 291 15.12 5.95 4.64
N LEU A 292 13.89 6.45 4.49
CA LEU A 292 13.42 7.18 3.31
C LEU A 292 13.48 8.70 3.53
N GLY A 293 13.47 9.13 4.78
CA GLY A 293 13.51 10.54 5.19
C GLY A 293 13.40 10.69 6.71
N PRO A 294 13.22 11.92 7.21
CA PRO A 294 12.97 12.17 8.63
C PRO A 294 11.64 11.53 9.08
N ASP A 295 11.71 10.66 10.10
CA ASP A 295 10.58 9.85 10.58
C ASP A 295 9.82 9.14 9.45
N TRP A 296 10.54 8.65 8.43
CA TRP A 296 9.95 7.91 7.32
C TRP A 296 10.85 6.77 6.90
N TYR A 297 10.25 5.57 6.86
CA TYR A 297 10.96 4.31 6.68
C TYR A 297 10.25 3.43 5.66
N GLY A 298 10.99 2.47 5.14
CA GLY A 298 10.48 1.41 4.27
C GLY A 298 11.20 0.10 4.54
N MET A 299 10.97 -0.87 3.67
CA MET A 299 11.67 -2.15 3.69
C MET A 299 12.12 -2.57 2.31
N LEU A 300 13.32 -3.16 2.25
CA LEU A 300 13.86 -3.86 1.10
C LEU A 300 13.73 -5.37 1.32
N TYR A 301 13.27 -6.08 0.29
CA TYR A 301 13.01 -7.51 0.38
C TYR A 301 13.14 -8.17 -0.99
N SER A 302 13.36 -9.49 -0.99
CA SER A 302 13.32 -10.28 -2.21
C SER A 302 11.87 -10.61 -2.56
N GLN A 303 11.45 -10.27 -3.77
CA GLN A 303 10.15 -10.70 -4.30
C GLN A 303 10.38 -11.66 -5.46
N ALA A 304 9.78 -12.84 -5.37
CA ALA A 304 9.69 -13.76 -6.50
C ALA A 304 8.50 -13.37 -7.40
N ASP A 305 8.80 -13.05 -8.65
CA ASP A 305 7.82 -12.85 -9.73
C ASP A 305 7.40 -14.21 -10.31
N SER A 306 8.34 -15.16 -10.33
CA SER A 306 8.10 -16.56 -10.71
C SER A 306 9.05 -17.49 -9.96
N LYS A 307 8.89 -18.81 -10.14
CA LYS A 307 9.82 -19.82 -9.60
C LYS A 307 11.29 -19.57 -10.01
N LYS A 308 11.55 -18.84 -11.12
CA LYS A 308 12.89 -18.62 -11.67
C LYS A 308 13.40 -17.18 -11.57
N LYS A 309 12.53 -16.20 -11.33
CA LYS A 309 12.89 -14.78 -11.34
C LYS A 309 12.48 -14.14 -10.01
N SER A 310 13.46 -13.63 -9.28
CA SER A 310 13.25 -12.77 -8.13
C SER A 310 14.12 -11.52 -8.25
N ASN A 311 13.61 -10.40 -7.77
CA ASN A 311 14.32 -9.12 -7.77
C ASN A 311 14.26 -8.49 -6.38
N LEU A 312 15.17 -7.55 -6.13
CA LEU A 312 15.10 -6.66 -4.98
C LEU A 312 13.94 -5.68 -5.17
N MET A 313 13.09 -5.59 -4.16
CA MET A 313 11.99 -4.65 -4.10
C MET A 313 12.07 -3.81 -2.84
N MET A 314 11.62 -2.57 -2.93
CA MET A 314 11.43 -1.63 -1.85
C MET A 314 9.94 -1.36 -1.68
N SER A 315 9.44 -1.42 -0.45
CA SER A 315 8.11 -0.91 -0.11
C SER A 315 8.24 0.26 0.86
N LEU A 316 7.41 1.28 0.67
CA LEU A 316 7.40 2.46 1.53
C LEU A 316 6.31 2.28 2.59
N PHE A 317 6.64 2.52 3.86
CA PHE A 317 5.61 2.60 4.90
C PHE A 317 4.96 3.98 4.90
N GLU A 318 3.86 4.08 5.63
CA GLU A 318 3.25 5.38 5.90
C GLU A 318 4.25 6.29 6.63
N PRO A 319 4.38 7.57 6.26
CA PRO A 319 5.22 8.52 6.99
C PRO A 319 4.79 8.62 8.46
N GLY A 320 5.76 8.58 9.38
CA GLY A 320 5.52 8.69 10.80
C GLY A 320 6.44 7.81 11.65
N PRO A 321 6.46 8.02 12.97
CA PRO A 321 7.38 7.35 13.88
C PRO A 321 7.00 5.89 14.19
N GLU A 322 5.72 5.53 14.05
CA GLU A 322 5.18 4.20 14.38
C GLU A 322 4.25 3.70 13.25
N PRO A 323 4.79 3.43 12.05
CA PRO A 323 3.99 2.94 10.93
C PRO A 323 3.41 1.55 11.20
N LEU A 324 4.12 0.74 11.99
CA LEU A 324 3.79 -0.66 12.28
C LEU A 324 3.68 -0.88 13.80
N PRO A 325 2.47 -0.96 14.37
CA PRO A 325 2.29 -1.06 15.83
C PRO A 325 2.94 -2.29 16.47
N TRP A 326 3.10 -3.38 15.70
CA TRP A 326 3.74 -4.60 16.20
C TRP A 326 5.27 -4.52 16.20
N LEU A 327 5.88 -3.52 15.58
CA LEU A 327 7.31 -3.20 15.74
C LEU A 327 7.52 -2.07 16.76
N GLY A 328 6.50 -1.26 17.02
CA GLY A 328 6.60 -0.05 17.82
C GLY A 328 7.28 1.07 17.03
N LYS A 329 7.88 2.02 17.76
CA LYS A 329 8.57 3.17 17.16
C LYS A 329 9.85 2.72 16.47
N VAL A 330 9.99 2.98 15.16
CA VAL A 330 11.14 2.53 14.37
C VAL A 330 12.44 3.13 14.92
N ALA A 331 12.42 4.38 15.37
CA ALA A 331 13.57 5.05 15.99
C ALA A 331 14.04 4.42 17.31
N HIS A 332 13.23 3.54 17.94
CA HIS A 332 13.60 2.81 19.16
C HIS A 332 14.11 1.40 18.86
N LEU A 333 14.13 0.97 17.59
CA LEU A 333 14.74 -0.29 17.21
C LEU A 333 16.25 -0.14 17.30
N GLY A 334 16.87 -0.94 18.19
CA GLY A 334 18.30 -0.94 18.43
C GLY A 334 18.96 -2.24 18.00
N PRO A 335 20.29 -2.26 17.89
CA PRO A 335 21.03 -3.48 17.59
C PRO A 335 20.95 -4.48 18.74
N ILE A 336 20.89 -5.77 18.43
CA ILE A 336 20.86 -6.86 19.43
C ILE A 336 22.08 -6.84 20.37
N SER A 337 23.21 -6.25 19.94
CA SER A 337 24.43 -6.11 20.73
C SER A 337 24.30 -5.19 21.93
N GLU A 338 23.31 -4.29 21.93
CA GLU A 338 23.03 -3.38 23.05
C GLU A 338 22.00 -3.97 24.03
N ALA A 339 21.35 -5.07 23.67
CA ALA A 339 20.42 -5.77 24.55
C ALA A 339 21.20 -6.58 25.61
N ALA A 340 20.62 -6.68 26.82
CA ALA A 340 21.22 -7.46 27.91
C ALA A 340 21.29 -8.98 27.58
N GLU A 341 20.32 -9.47 26.82
CA GLU A 341 20.23 -10.83 26.32
C GLU A 341 19.76 -10.78 24.85
N ASN A 342 20.14 -11.76 24.03
CA ASN A 342 19.67 -11.82 22.65
C ASN A 342 18.15 -12.08 22.64
N PRO A 343 17.32 -11.13 22.15
CA PRO A 343 15.87 -11.28 22.17
C PRO A 343 15.36 -12.42 21.27
N TYR A 344 16.17 -12.86 20.30
CA TYR A 344 15.88 -14.01 19.44
C TYR A 344 16.25 -15.36 20.08
N GLY A 345 16.92 -15.34 21.23
CA GLY A 345 17.49 -16.51 21.89
C GLY A 345 18.79 -16.99 21.22
N GLU A 346 19.53 -17.87 21.89
CA GLU A 346 20.81 -18.40 21.38
C GLU A 346 20.60 -19.31 20.14
N ASP A 347 19.47 -20.01 20.09
CA ASP A 347 19.10 -20.94 19.02
C ASP A 347 18.07 -20.35 18.02
N ASP A 348 17.85 -19.03 18.04
CA ASP A 348 16.90 -18.34 17.15
C ASP A 348 15.45 -18.87 17.24
N SER A 349 15.04 -19.23 18.47
CA SER A 349 13.76 -19.89 18.76
C SER A 349 12.70 -18.95 19.34
N LYS A 350 13.07 -17.68 19.56
CA LYS A 350 12.21 -16.64 20.13
C LYS A 350 12.23 -15.42 19.22
N SER A 351 11.32 -14.50 19.46
CA SER A 351 11.33 -13.19 18.81
C SER A 351 10.86 -12.12 19.80
N PRO A 352 11.43 -10.90 19.78
CA PRO A 352 10.88 -9.76 20.51
C PRO A 352 9.55 -9.26 19.93
N PHE A 353 9.18 -9.73 18.73
CA PHE A 353 7.97 -9.35 18.02
C PHE A 353 6.93 -10.47 18.04
N PRO A 354 5.63 -10.14 17.89
CA PRO A 354 5.06 -8.80 17.80
C PRO A 354 4.97 -8.09 19.16
N VAL A 355 5.20 -6.77 19.16
CA VAL A 355 4.89 -5.91 20.31
C VAL A 355 3.39 -5.93 20.56
N GLN A 356 2.98 -6.37 21.76
CA GLN A 356 1.57 -6.42 22.12
C GLN A 356 1.04 -5.03 22.49
N PRO A 357 -0.19 -4.69 22.08
CA PRO A 357 -0.81 -3.45 22.53
C PRO A 357 -1.02 -3.47 24.05
N SER A 358 -0.87 -2.30 24.68
CA SER A 358 -1.07 -2.14 26.14
C SER A 358 -2.47 -2.58 26.60
N ILE A 359 -3.47 -2.43 25.73
CA ILE A 359 -4.86 -2.83 25.98
C ILE A 359 -5.28 -3.92 24.99
N LYS A 360 -5.71 -5.07 25.54
CA LYS A 360 -6.25 -6.19 24.75
C LYS A 360 -7.53 -5.77 24.04
N ARG A 361 -7.67 -6.22 22.79
CA ARG A 361 -8.90 -6.02 22.00
C ARG A 361 -10.02 -6.93 22.49
N SER A 362 -11.27 -6.59 22.17
CA SER A 362 -12.48 -7.30 22.62
C SER A 362 -12.47 -8.80 22.30
N TYR A 363 -11.91 -9.22 21.17
CA TYR A 363 -11.80 -10.63 20.78
C TYR A 363 -10.63 -11.38 21.43
N ALA A 364 -9.65 -10.65 21.98
CA ALA A 364 -8.49 -11.19 22.69
C ALA A 364 -8.64 -11.13 24.22
N GLN A 365 -9.82 -10.74 24.69
CA GLN A 365 -10.18 -10.71 26.10
C GLN A 365 -11.61 -11.21 26.30
N ASN A 366 -11.94 -11.57 27.54
CA ASN A 366 -13.30 -12.00 27.84
C ASN A 366 -14.22 -10.78 27.90
N VAL A 367 -15.13 -10.66 26.94
CA VAL A 367 -16.19 -9.66 26.92
C VAL A 367 -17.56 -10.34 27.04
N THR A 368 -18.54 -9.66 27.63
CA THR A 368 -19.90 -10.17 27.77
C THR A 368 -20.85 -9.38 26.90
N VAL A 369 -21.59 -10.07 26.02
CA VAL A 369 -22.51 -9.46 25.05
C VAL A 369 -23.84 -10.21 25.05
N TRP A 370 -24.90 -9.58 25.58
CA TRP A 370 -26.25 -10.17 25.70
C TRP A 370 -27.32 -9.44 24.90
N ILE A 371 -26.93 -8.76 23.82
CA ILE A 371 -27.88 -8.14 22.88
C ILE A 371 -28.73 -9.21 22.17
N LYS A 372 -28.14 -10.37 21.88
CA LYS A 372 -28.82 -11.53 21.30
C LYS A 372 -29.05 -12.61 22.36
N ALA A 373 -30.24 -13.23 22.34
CA ALA A 373 -30.59 -14.29 23.28
C ALA A 373 -29.60 -15.47 23.30
N SER A 374 -29.03 -15.81 22.14
CA SER A 374 -28.04 -16.89 22.02
C SER A 374 -26.76 -16.66 22.83
N GLY A 375 -26.30 -15.41 22.94
CA GLY A 375 -25.12 -15.05 23.72
C GLY A 375 -25.34 -15.30 25.21
N LEU A 376 -26.50 -14.85 25.72
CA LEU A 376 -26.91 -15.11 27.10
C LEU A 376 -27.06 -16.61 27.39
N GLN A 377 -27.74 -17.33 26.51
CA GLN A 377 -27.93 -18.79 26.64
C GLN A 377 -26.59 -19.53 26.69
N THR A 378 -25.62 -19.12 25.86
CA THR A 378 -24.28 -19.74 25.83
C THR A 378 -23.55 -19.57 27.16
N ASP A 379 -23.58 -18.38 27.76
CA ASP A 379 -22.95 -18.11 29.05
C ASP A 379 -23.60 -18.93 30.18
N VAL A 380 -24.93 -18.97 30.24
CA VAL A 380 -25.67 -19.78 31.22
C VAL A 380 -25.38 -21.26 31.04
N GLN A 381 -25.43 -21.77 29.81
CA GLN A 381 -25.12 -23.18 29.53
C GLN A 381 -23.69 -23.56 29.90
N LYS A 382 -22.72 -22.65 29.73
CA LYS A 382 -21.33 -22.88 30.13
C LYS A 382 -21.21 -23.02 31.66
N ILE A 383 -21.95 -22.22 32.43
CA ILE A 383 -22.04 -22.35 33.89
C ILE A 383 -22.68 -23.69 34.28
N LEU A 384 -23.83 -24.04 33.70
CA LEU A 384 -24.55 -25.29 34.02
C LEU A 384 -23.74 -26.55 33.67
N ARG A 385 -22.97 -26.52 32.58
CA ARG A 385 -22.05 -27.60 32.23
C ARG A 385 -20.95 -27.81 33.28
N ASN A 386 -20.43 -26.72 33.84
CA ASN A 386 -19.40 -26.80 34.89
C ASN A 386 -20.01 -27.20 36.25
N ALA A 387 -21.24 -26.75 36.52
CA ALA A 387 -22.01 -27.12 37.71
C ALA A 387 -22.18 -28.65 37.84
N ARG A 388 -22.48 -29.35 36.75
CA ARG A 388 -22.64 -30.82 36.72
C ARG A 388 -21.33 -31.60 36.89
N LYS A 389 -20.18 -30.92 36.91
CA LYS A 389 -18.84 -31.51 37.04
C LYS A 389 -18.14 -31.07 38.33
N LEU A 390 -18.91 -30.70 39.35
CA LEU A 390 -18.37 -30.39 40.66
C LEU A 390 -18.07 -31.69 41.43
N PRO A 391 -16.97 -31.74 42.22
CA PRO A 391 -16.03 -30.66 42.54
C PRO A 391 -14.89 -30.42 41.51
N GLU A 392 -14.73 -31.28 40.50
CA GLU A 392 -13.59 -31.23 39.56
C GLU A 392 -13.43 -29.87 38.84
N LYS A 393 -14.54 -29.18 38.55
CA LYS A 393 -14.58 -27.90 37.83
C LYS A 393 -14.91 -26.69 38.71
N THR A 394 -14.71 -26.79 40.03
CA THR A 394 -15.04 -25.72 40.99
C THR A 394 -14.46 -24.35 40.62
N GLN A 395 -13.16 -24.26 40.34
CA GLN A 395 -12.52 -22.98 39.99
C GLN A 395 -13.12 -22.35 38.73
N THR A 396 -13.33 -23.15 37.68
CA THR A 396 -13.94 -22.67 36.42
C THR A 396 -15.41 -22.32 36.59
N PHE A 397 -16.17 -23.08 37.40
CA PHE A 397 -17.57 -22.78 37.70
C PHE A 397 -17.71 -21.40 38.36
N TYR A 398 -16.98 -21.14 39.45
CA TYR A 398 -17.05 -19.86 40.16
C TYR A 398 -16.48 -18.69 39.35
N LYS A 399 -15.49 -18.91 38.47
CA LYS A 399 -14.99 -17.88 37.55
C LYS A 399 -16.06 -17.42 36.56
N GLU A 400 -16.78 -18.37 35.95
CA GLU A 400 -17.85 -18.08 35.00
C GLU A 400 -19.09 -17.49 35.70
N LEU A 401 -19.43 -17.99 36.90
CA LEU A 401 -20.48 -17.46 37.76
C LEU A 401 -20.24 -15.99 38.09
N ASN A 402 -19.04 -15.64 38.55
CA ASN A 402 -18.68 -14.26 38.88
C ASN A 402 -18.60 -13.36 37.63
N ARG A 403 -18.20 -13.90 36.46
CA ARG A 403 -18.26 -13.13 35.21
C ARG A 403 -19.69 -12.72 34.90
N LEU A 404 -20.62 -13.67 34.92
CA LEU A 404 -22.05 -13.40 34.68
C LEU A 404 -22.60 -12.44 35.74
N ARG A 405 -22.27 -12.65 37.03
CA ARG A 405 -22.68 -11.75 38.11
C ARG A 405 -22.25 -10.31 37.85
N LYS A 406 -20.98 -10.08 37.58
CA LYS A 406 -20.42 -8.74 37.33
C LYS A 406 -21.07 -8.09 36.11
N ALA A 407 -21.26 -8.84 35.02
CA ALA A 407 -21.92 -8.32 33.82
C ALA A 407 -23.39 -7.96 34.07
N ALA A 408 -24.14 -8.80 34.77
CA ALA A 408 -25.54 -8.53 35.10
C ALA A 408 -25.69 -7.32 36.02
N LEU A 409 -24.78 -7.13 36.99
CA LEU A 409 -24.76 -5.94 37.84
C LEU A 409 -24.44 -4.67 37.03
N ALA A 410 -23.44 -4.74 36.14
CA ALA A 410 -23.07 -3.60 35.28
C ALA A 410 -24.18 -3.20 34.31
N PHE A 411 -24.91 -4.17 33.74
CA PHE A 411 -26.05 -3.92 32.86
C PHE A 411 -27.35 -3.60 33.62
N GLY A 412 -27.39 -3.73 34.95
CA GLY A 412 -28.61 -3.59 35.73
C GLY A 412 -29.61 -4.76 35.55
N PHE A 413 -29.19 -5.88 34.95
CA PHE A 413 -30.05 -7.02 34.65
C PHE A 413 -30.19 -7.99 35.84
N ARG A 414 -30.77 -7.50 36.94
CA ARG A 414 -30.86 -8.24 38.23
C ARG A 414 -31.73 -9.48 38.17
N GLU A 415 -32.77 -9.48 37.34
CA GLU A 415 -33.67 -10.64 37.15
C GLU A 415 -32.93 -11.87 36.60
N LEU A 416 -31.87 -11.67 35.83
CA LEU A 416 -31.01 -12.76 35.37
C LEU A 416 -30.31 -13.48 36.53
N LEU A 417 -29.91 -12.75 37.57
CA LEU A 417 -29.26 -13.36 38.74
C LEU A 417 -30.23 -14.23 39.54
N LYS A 418 -31.49 -13.78 39.68
CA LYS A 418 -32.55 -14.59 40.29
C LYS A 418 -32.81 -15.85 39.48
N GLY A 419 -33.02 -15.70 38.17
CA GLY A 419 -33.27 -16.83 37.27
C GLY A 419 -32.11 -17.84 37.24
N LEU A 420 -30.85 -17.38 37.27
CA LEU A 420 -29.71 -18.29 37.37
C LEU A 420 -29.62 -18.99 38.73
N GLY A 421 -29.95 -18.29 39.83
CA GLY A 421 -30.05 -18.90 41.15
C GLY A 421 -31.06 -20.05 41.18
N ASP A 422 -32.25 -19.85 40.60
CA ASP A 422 -33.30 -20.87 40.50
C ASP A 422 -32.85 -22.06 39.64
N LEU A 423 -32.13 -21.81 38.55
CA LEU A 423 -31.54 -22.87 37.72
C LEU A 423 -30.51 -23.69 38.48
N LEU A 424 -29.64 -23.07 39.29
CA LEU A 424 -28.64 -23.79 40.08
C LEU A 424 -29.28 -24.63 41.20
N GLU A 425 -30.34 -24.14 41.84
CA GLU A 425 -31.12 -24.95 42.80
C GLU A 425 -31.75 -26.15 42.12
N ARG A 426 -32.34 -25.95 40.94
CA ARG A 426 -32.89 -27.05 40.15
C ARG A 426 -31.81 -28.09 39.80
N GLU A 427 -30.63 -27.66 39.33
CA GLU A 427 -29.53 -28.58 39.05
C GLU A 427 -29.05 -29.32 40.32
N CYS A 428 -29.05 -28.66 41.48
CA CYS A 428 -28.73 -29.31 42.75
C CYS A 428 -29.71 -30.43 43.10
N THR A 429 -31.01 -30.25 42.84
CA THR A 429 -32.03 -31.30 43.06
C THR A 429 -31.97 -32.43 42.03
N LEU A 430 -31.35 -32.20 40.88
CA LEU A 430 -31.24 -33.16 39.77
C LEU A 430 -29.87 -33.88 39.75
N LEU A 431 -29.05 -33.69 40.78
CA LEU A 431 -27.79 -34.41 40.89
C LEU A 431 -28.05 -35.93 40.98
N PRO A 432 -27.32 -36.76 40.20
CA PRO A 432 -27.40 -38.21 40.33
C PRO A 432 -26.94 -38.69 41.71
N ASP A 433 -27.42 -39.86 42.15
CA ASP A 433 -26.99 -40.49 43.41
C ASP A 433 -25.47 -40.81 43.44
N SER A 434 -24.83 -40.87 42.27
CA SER A 434 -23.39 -41.07 42.11
C SER A 434 -22.58 -39.75 42.14
N ALA A 435 -23.22 -38.60 42.31
CA ALA A 435 -22.55 -37.31 42.37
C ALA A 435 -21.78 -37.15 43.69
N HIS A 436 -20.64 -36.46 43.62
CA HIS A 436 -19.84 -36.17 44.81
C HIS A 436 -20.60 -35.23 45.77
N PRO A 437 -20.58 -35.48 47.10
CA PRO A 437 -21.38 -34.71 48.07
C PRO A 437 -21.09 -33.20 48.04
N ASP A 438 -19.84 -32.80 47.80
CA ASP A 438 -19.45 -31.38 47.67
C ASP A 438 -20.25 -30.63 46.58
N ALA A 439 -20.67 -31.30 45.49
CA ALA A 439 -21.42 -30.66 44.41
C ALA A 439 -22.71 -30.00 44.92
N ALA A 440 -23.45 -30.66 45.81
CA ALA A 440 -24.69 -30.14 46.35
C ALA A 440 -24.46 -28.90 47.24
N PHE A 441 -23.39 -28.91 48.05
CA PHE A 441 -23.01 -27.78 48.91
C PHE A 441 -22.61 -26.56 48.07
N GLN A 442 -21.78 -26.76 47.05
CA GLN A 442 -21.32 -25.69 46.18
C GLN A 442 -22.46 -25.07 45.36
N LEU A 443 -23.39 -25.88 44.81
CA LEU A 443 -24.53 -25.37 44.04
C LEU A 443 -25.52 -24.60 44.90
N SER A 444 -25.86 -25.12 46.07
CA SER A 444 -26.76 -24.46 47.02
C SER A 444 -26.18 -23.14 47.51
N HIS A 445 -24.87 -23.12 47.82
CA HIS A 445 -24.16 -21.90 48.18
C HIS A 445 -24.18 -20.87 47.04
N ALA A 446 -23.75 -21.26 45.84
CA ALA A 446 -23.73 -20.37 44.68
C ALA A 446 -25.10 -19.75 44.37
N ALA A 447 -26.18 -20.54 44.43
CA ALA A 447 -27.54 -20.07 44.21
C ALA A 447 -27.98 -19.04 45.27
N LYS A 448 -27.73 -19.31 46.56
CA LYS A 448 -28.03 -18.39 47.65
C LYS A 448 -27.28 -17.07 47.49
N GLN A 449 -26.00 -17.12 47.16
CA GLN A 449 -25.17 -15.93 46.98
C GLN A 449 -25.59 -15.09 45.76
N LEU A 450 -26.03 -15.73 44.66
CA LEU A 450 -26.59 -15.02 43.50
C LEU A 450 -27.90 -14.28 43.84
N ARG A 451 -28.79 -14.91 44.62
CA ARG A 451 -30.03 -14.28 45.07
C ARG A 451 -29.74 -13.07 45.95
N LEU A 452 -28.77 -13.18 46.85
CA LEU A 452 -28.30 -12.05 47.66
C LEU A 452 -27.73 -10.92 46.77
N ALA A 453 -26.95 -11.24 45.74
CA ALA A 453 -26.44 -10.25 44.79
C ALA A 453 -27.56 -9.54 43.99
N SER A 454 -28.68 -10.24 43.73
CA SER A 454 -29.83 -9.67 43.01
C SER A 454 -30.58 -8.61 43.82
N ALA A 455 -30.58 -8.71 45.16
CA ALA A 455 -31.39 -7.89 46.07
C ALA A 455 -30.90 -6.45 46.28
N GLY A 456 -29.72 -6.07 45.76
CA GLY A 456 -29.22 -4.69 45.80
C GLY A 456 -28.54 -4.27 47.11
N ASP A 457 -29.11 -4.64 48.26
CA ASP A 457 -28.64 -4.20 49.59
C ASP A 457 -27.60 -5.14 50.24
N SER A 458 -27.18 -6.21 49.55
CA SER A 458 -26.21 -7.17 50.05
C SER A 458 -24.78 -6.79 49.67
N GLN A 459 -23.79 -7.17 50.49
CA GLN A 459 -22.36 -7.08 50.17
C GLN A 459 -22.00 -7.73 48.82
N TYR A 460 -22.77 -8.72 48.36
CA TYR A 460 -22.57 -9.41 47.08
C TYR A 460 -23.18 -8.68 45.88
N ALA A 461 -23.90 -7.58 46.10
CA ALA A 461 -24.32 -6.65 45.05
C ALA A 461 -23.18 -5.68 44.65
N ALA A 462 -22.10 -5.61 45.44
CA ALA A 462 -20.90 -4.86 45.07
C ALA A 462 -20.17 -5.51 43.89
N PHE A 463 -19.70 -4.71 42.93
CA PHE A 463 -19.04 -5.20 41.73
C PHE A 463 -17.76 -6.00 42.05
N ASP A 464 -16.97 -5.53 43.03
CA ASP A 464 -15.68 -6.14 43.37
C ASP A 464 -15.79 -7.40 44.23
N GLN A 465 -16.91 -7.59 44.93
CA GLN A 465 -17.09 -8.72 45.85
C GLN A 465 -17.43 -10.01 45.09
N ASN A 466 -16.45 -10.90 44.91
CA ASN A 466 -16.65 -12.19 44.27
C ASN A 466 -17.34 -13.20 45.21
N ILE A 467 -18.13 -14.11 44.62
CA ILE A 467 -18.62 -15.32 45.28
C ILE A 467 -17.47 -16.33 45.33
N ALA A 468 -17.00 -16.64 46.53
CA ALA A 468 -15.98 -17.66 46.76
C ALA A 468 -16.62 -19.05 46.97
N PRO A 469 -15.93 -20.14 46.58
CA PRO A 469 -16.34 -21.50 46.92
C PRO A 469 -16.47 -21.70 48.44
N MET A 470 -17.36 -22.60 48.85
CA MET A 470 -17.43 -23.03 50.24
C MET A 470 -16.23 -23.93 50.54
N HIS A 471 -15.54 -23.72 51.67
CA HIS A 471 -14.55 -24.68 52.15
C HIS A 471 -15.28 -25.86 52.77
N THR A 472 -15.09 -27.04 52.20
CA THR A 472 -15.70 -28.29 52.67
C THR A 472 -14.60 -29.28 53.02
N ASP A 473 -14.81 -30.06 54.08
CA ASP A 473 -13.81 -31.00 54.60
C ASP A 473 -13.87 -32.37 53.88
N PHE A 474 -14.35 -32.40 52.64
CA PHE A 474 -14.46 -33.64 51.85
C PHE A 474 -13.15 -34.04 51.15
N SER A 475 -12.10 -33.24 51.28
CA SER A 475 -10.74 -33.58 50.83
C SER A 475 -9.97 -34.26 51.98
N SER A 476 -9.95 -35.60 51.99
CA SER A 476 -8.99 -36.40 52.74
C SER A 476 -7.83 -36.81 51.86
#